data_AF-A0A7K7UIZ0-F1
#
_entry.id   AF-A0A7K7UIZ0-F1
#
_cell.length_a   1.000
_cell.length_b   1.000
_cell.length_c   1.000
_cell.angle_alpha   90.00
_cell.angle_beta   90.00
_cell.angle_gamma   90.00
#
_symmetry.space_group_name_H-M   'P 1'
#
loop_
_entity.id
_entity.type
_entity.pdbx_description
1 polymer ?
#
loop_
_entity_poly.entity_id
_entity_poly.type
_entity_poly.pdbx_seq_one_letter_code
_entity_poly.pdbx_strand_id
1 'polypeptide(L)' 'HTGERPYQCPDCGKTFMANKSLSKHRKSHAEGAPFACPDCGKNLTSKSALVIHRRIHTGERPYQCPDCGKTF' A
#
# COMPACT_ATOMS: atom_id res chain seq x y z
N HIS A 1 0.81 20.77 19.04
CA HIS A 1 0.53 19.35 18.73
C HIS A 1 1.56 18.88 17.70
N THR A 2 2.77 18.53 18.15
CA THR A 2 3.80 17.90 17.30
C THR A 2 3.37 16.46 17.08
N GLY A 3 2.66 16.21 15.99
CA GLY A 3 2.20 14.87 15.58
C GLY A 3 3.36 14.01 15.07
N GLU A 4 4.47 13.97 15.79
CA GLU A 4 5.66 13.22 15.40
C GLU A 4 5.34 11.74 15.41
N ARG A 5 5.63 11.08 14.28
CA ARG A 5 5.42 9.65 14.06
C ARG A 5 6.79 8.99 13.89
N PRO A 6 7.58 8.85 14.97
CA PRO A 6 8.97 8.40 14.87
C PRO A 6 9.09 6.93 14.48
N TYR A 7 8.02 6.15 14.60
CA TYR A 7 8.05 4.71 14.33
C TYR A 7 7.68 4.43 12.88
N GLN A 8 8.68 4.24 12.01
CA GLN A 8 8.48 3.87 10.62
C GLN A 8 8.46 2.36 10.41
N CYS A 9 7.54 1.88 9.58
CA CYS A 9 7.51 0.51 9.11
C CYS A 9 8.59 0.29 8.04
N PRO A 10 9.55 -0.64 8.25
CA PRO A 10 10.60 -0.90 7.25
C PRO A 10 10.03 -1.55 5.99
N ASP A 11 8.91 -2.27 6.11
CA ASP A 11 8.31 -3.03 5.01
C ASP A 11 7.54 -2.13 4.03
N CYS A 12 6.95 -1.01 4.49
CA CYS A 12 6.10 -0.14 3.65
C CYS A 12 6.24 1.37 3.89
N GLY A 13 7.18 1.80 4.72
CA GLY A 13 7.48 3.21 4.99
C GLY A 13 6.44 3.97 5.81
N LYS A 14 5.31 3.36 6.20
CA LYS A 14 4.27 4.00 7.03
C LYS A 14 4.79 4.36 8.42
N THR A 15 4.52 5.58 8.86
CA THR A 15 4.93 6.06 10.19
C THR A 15 3.81 5.96 11.21
N PHE A 16 4.13 5.78 12.49
CA PHE A 16 3.18 5.65 13.60
C PHE A 16 3.66 6.47 14.80
N MET A 17 2.71 6.95 15.62
CA MET A 17 3.02 7.68 16.86
C MET A 17 3.54 6.76 17.97
N ALA A 18 3.26 5.45 17.90
CA ALA A 18 3.64 4.49 18.92
C ALA A 18 4.13 3.16 18.33
N ASN A 19 5.13 2.55 18.98
CA ASN A 19 5.66 1.24 18.61
C ASN A 19 4.58 0.14 18.67
N LYS A 20 3.66 0.19 19.64
CA LYS A 20 2.53 -0.77 19.71
C LYS A 20 1.68 -0.76 18.43
N SER A 21 1.43 0.42 17.87
CA SER A 21 0.69 0.59 16.61
C SER A 21 1.48 0.06 15.42
N LEU A 22 2.80 0.33 15.36
CA LEU A 22 3.70 -0.24 14.37
C LEU A 22 3.73 -1.76 14.44
N SER A 23 3.87 -2.34 15.65
CA SER A 23 3.93 -3.79 15.86
C SER A 23 2.64 -4.49 15.44
N LYS A 24 1.47 -3.92 15.76
CA LYS A 24 0.17 -4.44 15.27
C LYS A 24 0.08 -4.35 13.75
N HIS A 25 0.56 -3.25 13.17
CA HIS A 25 0.62 -3.08 11.73
C HIS A 25 1.58 -4.09 11.06
N ARG A 26 2.75 -4.36 11.65
CA ARG A 26 3.70 -5.35 11.13
C ARG A 26 3.11 -6.76 11.11
N LYS A 27 2.26 -7.12 12.07
CA LYS A 27 1.50 -8.39 12.01
C LYS A 27 0.55 -8.46 10.82
N SER A 28 0.07 -7.33 10.31
CA SER A 28 -0.70 -7.35 9.07
C SER A 28 0.16 -7.82 7.90
N HIS A 29 1.47 -7.51 7.88
CA HIS A 29 2.42 -7.94 6.86
C HIS A 29 2.79 -9.43 6.93
N ALA A 30 2.39 -10.16 7.98
CA ALA A 30 2.72 -11.57 8.10
C ALA A 30 2.15 -12.38 6.92
N GLU A 31 2.98 -13.28 6.40
CA GLU A 31 2.73 -14.25 5.33
C GLU A 31 1.45 -15.05 5.66
N GLY A 32 0.32 -14.61 5.12
CA GLY A 32 -1.00 -15.12 5.53
C GLY A 32 -2.12 -14.13 5.26
N ALA A 33 -1.81 -12.84 5.06
CA ALA A 33 -2.75 -11.93 4.42
C ALA A 33 -2.92 -12.36 2.94
N PRO A 34 -4.12 -12.78 2.50
CA PRO A 34 -4.32 -13.35 1.16
C PRO A 34 -4.03 -12.36 0.03
N PHE A 35 -3.93 -11.06 0.33
CA PHE A 35 -3.79 -9.99 -0.66
C PHE A 35 -2.66 -9.01 -0.32
N ALA A 36 -1.52 -9.52 0.16
CA ALA A 36 -0.31 -8.73 0.34
C ALA A 36 0.30 -8.33 -1.02
N CYS A 37 0.78 -7.08 -1.12
CA CYS A 37 1.49 -6.58 -2.28
C CYS A 37 2.95 -7.04 -2.25
N PRO A 38 3.47 -7.70 -3.31
CA PRO A 38 4.85 -8.17 -3.33
C PRO A 38 5.86 -7.02 -3.42
N ASP A 39 5.49 -5.90 -4.02
CA ASP A 39 6.41 -4.77 -4.26
C ASP A 39 6.64 -3.90 -3.01
N CYS A 40 5.69 -3.84 -2.09
CA CYS A 40 5.76 -2.96 -0.91
C CYS A 40 5.18 -3.56 0.39
N GLY A 41 4.88 -4.86 0.39
CA GLY A 41 4.32 -5.59 1.53
C GLY A 41 2.92 -5.17 1.97
N LYS A 42 2.30 -4.14 1.37
CA LYS A 42 1.02 -3.59 1.83
C LYS A 42 -0.09 -4.64 1.73
N ASN A 43 -0.89 -4.76 2.79
CA ASN A 43 -2.06 -5.65 2.81
C ASN A 43 -3.29 -4.93 2.30
N LEU A 44 -3.99 -5.60 1.38
CA LEU A 44 -5.24 -5.12 0.81
C LEU A 44 -6.40 -5.99 1.32
N THR A 45 -7.61 -5.43 1.25
CA THR A 45 -8.83 -6.11 1.71
C THR A 45 -9.36 -7.15 0.72
N SER A 46 -8.92 -7.10 -0.55
CA SER A 46 -9.36 -8.01 -1.60
C SER A 46 -8.30 -8.16 -2.71
N LYS A 47 -8.42 -9.22 -3.52
CA LYS A 47 -7.59 -9.44 -4.71
C LYS A 47 -7.71 -8.29 -5.72
N SER A 48 -8.93 -7.79 -5.95
CA SER A 48 -9.18 -6.67 -6.85
C SER A 48 -8.47 -5.39 -6.37
N ALA A 49 -8.52 -5.12 -5.06
CA ALA A 49 -7.78 -4.00 -4.47
C ALA A 49 -6.26 -4.16 -4.62
N LEU A 50 -5.73 -5.39 -4.52
CA LEU A 50 -4.32 -5.68 -4.78
C LEU A 50 -3.93 -5.45 -6.25
N VAL A 51 -4.75 -5.91 -7.20
CA VAL A 51 -4.47 -5.71 -8.65
C VAL A 51 -4.49 -4.22 -9.01
N ILE A 52 -5.48 -3.47 -8.52
CA ILE A 52 -5.55 -2.02 -8.74
C ILE A 52 -4.36 -1.33 -8.05
N HIS A 53 -4.04 -1.73 -6.82
CA HIS A 53 -2.90 -1.18 -6.09
C HIS A 53 -1.59 -1.39 -6.85
N ARG A 54 -1.37 -2.54 -7.48
CA ARG A 54 -0.12 -2.82 -8.20
C ARG A 54 0.11 -1.88 -9.39
N ARG A 55 -0.94 -1.30 -9.97
CA ARG A 55 -0.84 -0.31 -11.06
C ARG A 55 -0.08 0.95 -10.66
N ILE A 56 -0.02 1.29 -9.37
CA ILE A 56 0.77 2.43 -8.92
C ILE A 56 2.28 2.17 -9.02
N HIS A 57 2.68 0.90 -8.96
CA HIS A 57 4.08 0.48 -9.07
C HIS A 57 4.48 0.29 -10.52
N THR A 58 3.60 -0.28 -11.34
CA THR A 58 3.86 -0.51 -12.77
C THR A 58 3.64 0.73 -13.63
N GLY A 59 2.91 1.73 -13.11
CA GLY A 59 2.50 2.91 -13.89
C GLY A 59 1.50 2.56 -15.00
N GLU A 60 0.86 1.40 -14.96
CA GLU A 60 -0.14 1.00 -15.96
C GLU A 60 -1.39 1.87 -15.89
N ARG A 61 -1.75 2.46 -17.02
CA ARG A 61 -2.91 3.34 -17.20
C ARG A 61 -3.81 2.81 -18.31
N PRO A 62 -4.60 1.76 -18.02
CA PRO A 62 -5.34 1.01 -19.03
C PRO A 62 -6.53 1.77 -19.60
N TYR A 63 -6.97 2.85 -18.95
CA TYR A 63 -8.13 3.61 -19.42
C TYR A 63 -7.66 4.80 -20.24
N GLN A 64 -7.97 4.81 -21.53
CA GLN A 64 -7.68 5.94 -22.40
C GLN A 64 -8.97 6.71 -22.70
N CYS A 65 -8.92 8.03 -22.57
CA CYS A 65 -10.01 8.88 -23.03
C CYS A 65 -10.00 8.92 -24.58
N PRO A 66 -11.09 8.54 -25.26
CA PRO A 66 -11.14 8.53 -26.72
C PRO A 66 -11.09 9.94 -27.32
N ASP A 67 -11.59 10.95 -26.60
CA ASP A 67 -11.67 12.33 -27.10
C ASP A 67 -10.33 13.09 -26.99
N CYS A 68 -9.52 12.81 -25.96
CA CYS A 68 -8.28 13.54 -25.72
C CYS A 68 -7.01 12.67 -25.64
N GLY A 69 -7.13 11.35 -25.77
CA GLY A 69 -6.02 10.41 -25.79
C GLY A 69 -5.28 10.20 -24.46
N LYS A 70 -5.68 10.90 -23.39
CA LYS A 70 -5.05 10.80 -22.07
C LYS A 70 -5.33 9.44 -21.42
N THR A 71 -4.32 8.85 -20.80
CA THR A 71 -4.42 7.58 -20.09
C THR A 71 -4.52 7.79 -18.57
N PHE A 72 -5.37 6.99 -17.92
CA PHE A 72 -5.71 7.04 -16.50
C PHE A 72 -5.42 5.70 -15.80
#